data_AF-A0A1I2CHD4-F1
#
_entry.id   AF-A0A1I2CHD4-F1
#
_cell.length_a   1.000
_cell.length_b   1.000
_cell.length_c   1.000
_cell.angle_alpha   90.00
_cell.angle_beta   90.00
_cell.angle_gamma   90.00
#
_symmetry.space_group_name_H-M   'P 1'
#
loop_
_entity.id
_entity.type
_entity.pdbx_description
1 polymer ?
#
loop_
_entity_poly.entity_id
_entity_poly.type
_entity_poly.pdbx_seq_one_letter_code
_entity_poly.pdbx_strand_id
1 'polypeptide(L)'
;MKTKIFLILIFIFCIDLGAFAQKKKPSAEEKAAEKEWKRKLKDLDPLQYRDLVNELNRLRGENAGLKGKLRTVGKDMTDKDTEIAKLQNEYDSISNAINQAKKNEANNGTNPEYAKGTWYRVQVGVKNRIDISEVGGDAKNLIIEKDSDNIYKYTLGHFKDYWEADEFKKALRTIMGLDKRKEEDREIWTVIYKDNERASMKDRLELESGAPKGDN
;
A
#
# COMPACT_ATOMS: atom_id res chain seq x y z
N MET A 1 40.42 23.54 80.58
CA MET A 1 39.28 23.35 79.65
C MET A 1 38.69 24.65 79.11
N LYS A 2 38.58 25.72 79.93
CA LYS A 2 37.99 27.01 79.52
C LYS A 2 38.69 27.69 78.32
N THR A 3 40.03 27.62 78.24
CA THR A 3 40.82 28.18 77.11
C THR A 3 40.64 27.43 75.79
N LYS A 4 40.36 26.11 75.84
CA LYS A 4 40.11 25.31 74.63
C LYS A 4 38.70 25.53 74.07
N ILE A 5 37.72 25.76 74.96
CA ILE A 5 36.33 26.08 74.58
C ILE A 5 36.24 27.50 73.99
N PHE A 6 37.00 28.45 74.53
CA PHE A 6 37.07 29.82 73.99
C PHE A 6 37.68 29.89 72.58
N LEU A 7 38.70 29.09 72.30
CA LEU A 7 39.31 28.96 70.96
C LEU A 7 38.34 28.36 69.94
N ILE A 8 37.51 27.40 70.34
CA ILE A 8 36.50 26.78 69.47
C ILE A 8 35.36 27.76 69.15
N LEU A 9 34.94 28.58 70.12
CA LEU A 9 33.92 29.61 69.92
C LEU A 9 34.38 30.74 68.97
N ILE A 10 35.65 31.15 69.03
CA ILE A 10 36.23 32.12 68.08
C ILE A 10 36.31 31.52 66.67
N PHE A 11 36.66 30.23 66.56
CA PHE A 11 36.76 29.57 65.26
C PHE A 11 35.39 29.43 64.57
N ILE A 12 34.32 29.17 65.33
CA ILE A 12 32.95 29.12 64.81
C ILE A 12 32.48 30.51 64.37
N PHE A 13 32.78 31.57 65.14
CA PHE A 13 32.42 32.95 64.79
C PHE A 13 33.16 33.45 63.52
N CYS A 14 34.38 32.97 63.24
CA CYS A 14 35.10 33.32 62.01
C CYS A 14 34.58 32.59 60.76
N ILE A 15 33.89 31.46 60.89
CA ILE A 15 33.32 30.72 59.75
C ILE A 15 32.05 31.43 59.24
N ASP A 16 31.26 32.05 60.12
CA ASP A 16 30.04 32.76 59.74
C ASP A 16 30.30 34.09 59.00
N LEU A 17 31.42 34.78 59.26
CA LEU A 17 31.81 35.97 58.47
C LEU A 17 32.37 35.63 57.08
N GLY A 18 32.90 34.42 56.88
CA GLY A 18 33.45 33.98 55.59
C GLY A 18 32.38 33.60 54.55
N ALA A 19 31.20 33.16 55.00
CA ALA A 19 30.11 32.70 54.14
C ALA A 19 29.36 33.84 53.41
N PHE A 20 29.35 35.06 53.96
CA PHE A 20 28.73 36.22 53.30
C PHE A 20 29.62 36.90 52.23
N ALA A 21 30.89 36.53 52.12
CA ALA A 21 31.86 37.18 51.22
C ALA A 21 32.07 36.46 49.87
N GLN A 22 31.54 35.24 49.68
CA GLN A 22 31.58 34.54 48.39
C GLN A 22 30.37 34.86 47.51
N LYS A 23 30.08 36.15 47.26
CA LYS A 23 29.35 36.50 46.02
C LYS A 23 30.34 36.31 44.87
N LYS A 24 30.05 35.38 43.96
CA LYS A 24 30.77 35.17 42.70
C LYS A 24 31.08 36.54 42.09
N LYS A 25 32.36 36.94 42.02
CA LYS A 25 32.72 38.24 41.46
C LYS A 25 32.13 38.31 40.05
N PRO A 26 31.32 39.34 39.73
CA PRO A 26 30.68 39.38 38.43
C PRO A 26 31.76 39.44 37.36
N SER A 27 31.56 38.66 36.29
CA SER A 27 32.50 38.58 35.17
C SER A 27 32.67 39.98 34.54
N ALA A 28 33.72 40.15 33.74
CA ALA A 28 33.92 41.42 33.03
C ALA A 28 32.72 41.77 32.13
N GLU A 29 32.07 40.76 31.55
CA GLU A 29 30.86 40.88 30.72
C GLU A 29 29.64 41.29 31.54
N GLU A 30 29.42 40.68 32.71
CA GLU A 30 28.30 41.03 33.59
C GLU A 30 28.41 42.49 34.08
N LYS A 31 29.62 42.95 34.40
CA LYS A 31 29.86 44.36 34.77
C LYS A 31 29.67 45.32 33.60
N ALA A 32 30.05 44.93 32.39
CA ALA A 32 29.81 45.71 31.19
C ALA A 32 28.31 45.83 30.90
N ALA A 33 27.58 44.72 30.97
CA ALA A 33 26.13 44.67 30.83
C ALA A 33 25.44 45.52 31.92
N GLU A 34 25.85 45.41 33.18
CA GLU A 34 25.28 46.21 34.27
C GLU A 34 25.49 47.71 34.04
N LYS A 35 26.67 48.12 33.56
CA LYS A 35 26.95 49.52 33.20
C LYS A 35 26.08 50.00 32.04
N GLU A 36 25.89 49.17 31.01
CA GLU A 36 24.99 49.49 29.89
C GLU A 36 23.54 49.59 30.33
N TRP A 37 23.04 48.66 31.13
CA TRP A 37 21.68 48.69 31.66
C TRP A 37 21.46 49.90 32.56
N LYS A 38 22.44 50.28 33.39
CA LYS A 38 22.38 51.51 34.19
C LYS A 38 22.35 52.77 33.34
N ARG A 39 23.07 52.81 32.21
CA ARG A 39 22.99 53.94 31.25
C ARG A 39 21.59 53.99 30.63
N LYS A 40 21.13 52.86 30.08
CA LYS A 40 19.78 52.73 29.52
C LYS A 40 18.68 53.10 30.50
N LEU A 41 18.84 52.80 31.79
CA LEU A 41 17.87 53.15 32.84
C LEU A 41 17.84 54.66 33.14
N LYS A 42 18.98 55.34 33.03
CA LYS A 42 19.07 56.80 33.25
C LYS A 42 18.44 57.59 32.10
N ASP A 43 18.54 57.05 30.89
CA ASP A 43 18.00 57.68 29.69
C ASP A 43 16.51 57.37 29.47
N LEU A 44 15.91 56.48 30.29
CA LEU A 44 14.53 56.03 30.15
C LEU A 44 13.57 56.86 31.02
N ASP A 45 12.58 57.47 30.38
CA ASP A 45 11.53 58.23 31.06
C ASP A 45 10.46 57.28 31.68
N PRO A 46 9.81 57.63 32.82
CA PRO A 46 8.76 56.79 33.42
C PRO A 46 7.59 56.46 32.49
N LEU A 47 7.21 57.34 31.55
CA LEU A 47 6.16 57.04 30.57
C LEU A 47 6.62 55.97 29.57
N GLN A 48 7.87 56.09 29.10
CA GLN A 48 8.47 55.11 28.19
C GLN A 48 8.61 53.73 28.86
N TYR A 49 8.95 53.69 30.16
CA TYR A 49 8.99 52.44 30.91
C TYR A 49 7.61 51.77 30.98
N ARG A 50 6.55 52.53 31.27
CA ARG A 50 5.17 52.02 31.27
C ARG A 50 4.80 51.43 29.90
N ASP A 51 5.11 52.13 28.83
CA ASP A 51 4.80 51.69 27.47
C ASP A 51 5.59 50.42 27.11
N LEU A 52 6.85 50.31 27.53
CA LEU A 52 7.67 49.09 27.38
C LEU A 52 7.06 47.90 28.13
N VAL A 53 6.57 48.11 29.35
CA VAL A 53 5.92 47.05 30.16
C VAL A 53 4.60 46.61 29.51
N ASN A 54 3.79 47.55 29.03
CA ASN A 54 2.56 47.25 28.32
C ASN A 54 2.82 46.43 27.06
N GLU A 55 3.83 46.83 26.28
CA GLU A 55 4.26 46.14 25.07
C GLU A 55 4.80 44.74 25.37
N LEU A 56 5.60 44.59 26.43
CA LEU A 56 6.09 43.28 26.88
C LEU A 56 4.93 42.35 27.25
N ASN A 57 3.92 42.87 27.96
CA ASN A 57 2.73 42.10 28.29
C ASN A 57 1.92 41.71 27.05
N ARG A 58 1.77 42.62 26.08
CA ARG A 58 1.14 42.34 24.78
C ARG A 58 1.88 41.23 24.03
N LEU A 59 3.19 41.39 23.85
CA LEU A 59 4.05 40.43 23.17
C LEU A 59 4.06 39.06 23.88
N ARG A 60 4.01 39.02 25.21
CA ARG A 60 3.86 37.77 25.96
C ARG A 60 2.52 37.10 25.68
N GLY A 61 1.43 37.87 25.63
CA GLY A 61 0.10 37.37 25.26
C GLY A 61 0.08 36.79 23.85
N GLU A 62 0.67 37.50 22.88
CA GLU A 62 0.79 37.03 21.49
C GLU A 62 1.63 35.78 21.38
N ASN A 63 2.77 35.72 22.07
CA ASN A 63 3.65 34.55 22.06
C ASN A 63 2.97 33.34 22.71
N ALA A 64 2.20 33.54 23.79
CA ALA A 64 1.39 32.49 24.38
C ALA A 64 0.29 32.00 23.41
N GLY A 65 -0.40 32.91 22.73
CA GLY A 65 -1.40 32.59 21.71
C GLY A 65 -0.82 31.83 20.51
N LEU A 66 0.32 32.29 19.98
CA LEU A 66 1.04 31.63 18.89
C LEU A 66 1.52 30.23 19.28
N LYS A 67 2.05 30.06 20.50
CA LYS A 67 2.41 28.73 21.03
C LYS A 67 1.19 27.82 21.16
N GLY A 68 0.04 28.36 21.56
CA GLY A 68 -1.23 27.64 21.57
C GLY A 68 -1.62 27.15 20.18
N LYS A 69 -1.63 28.04 19.18
CA LYS A 69 -1.90 27.70 17.77
C LYS A 69 -0.93 26.65 17.23
N LEU A 70 0.37 26.78 17.53
CA LEU A 70 1.38 25.82 17.10
C LEU A 70 1.14 24.42 17.67
N ARG A 71 0.70 24.32 18.94
CA ARG A 71 0.33 23.04 19.55
C ARG A 71 -0.90 22.43 18.90
N THR A 72 -1.92 23.24 18.61
CA THR A 72 -3.12 22.77 17.90
C THR A 72 -2.79 22.27 16.51
N VAL A 73 -2.06 23.05 15.71
CA VAL A 73 -1.65 22.64 14.35
C VAL A 73 -0.74 21.41 14.40
N GLY A 74 0.17 21.32 15.38
CA GLY A 74 1.00 20.13 15.58
C GLY A 74 0.18 18.88 15.87
N LYS A 75 -0.86 19.00 16.71
CA LYS A 75 -1.80 17.90 17.00
C LYS A 75 -2.60 17.51 15.76
N ASP A 76 -3.16 18.48 15.04
CA ASP A 76 -3.94 18.22 13.82
C ASP A 76 -3.08 17.54 12.74
N MET A 77 -1.80 17.90 12.64
CA MET A 77 -0.86 17.23 11.74
C MET A 77 -0.65 15.78 12.13
N THR A 78 -0.37 15.51 13.41
CA THR A 78 -0.20 14.12 13.88
C THR A 78 -1.45 13.27 13.68
N ASP A 79 -2.63 13.85 13.93
CA ASP A 79 -3.91 13.16 13.76
C ASP A 79 -4.12 12.83 12.26
N LYS A 80 -3.84 13.78 11.35
CA LYS A 80 -3.88 13.54 9.89
C LYS A 80 -2.86 12.52 9.40
N ASP A 81 -1.63 12.54 9.92
CA ASP A 81 -0.61 11.55 9.58
C ASP A 81 -1.07 10.13 9.97
N THR A 82 -1.76 9.99 11.11
CA THR A 82 -2.33 8.69 11.51
C THR A 82 -3.47 8.24 10.59
N GLU A 83 -4.27 9.17 10.07
CA GLU A 83 -5.35 8.87 9.14
C GLU A 83 -4.80 8.48 7.76
N ILE A 84 -3.78 9.18 7.28
CA ILE A 84 -3.08 8.83 6.04
C ILE A 84 -2.49 7.42 6.13
N ALA A 85 -1.82 7.08 7.24
CA ALA A 85 -1.27 5.75 7.45
C ALA A 85 -2.37 4.66 7.45
N LYS A 86 -3.55 4.93 8.02
CA LYS A 86 -4.68 4.00 7.97
C LYS A 86 -5.21 3.80 6.55
N LEU A 87 -5.42 4.88 5.82
CA LEU A 87 -5.92 4.83 4.44
C LEU A 87 -4.92 4.13 3.51
N GLN A 88 -3.61 4.33 3.71
CA GLN A 88 -2.58 3.62 2.96
C GLN A 88 -2.62 2.12 3.23
N ASN A 89 -2.72 1.70 4.50
CA ASN A 89 -2.87 0.29 4.84
C ASN A 89 -4.14 -0.33 4.25
N GLU A 90 -5.26 0.40 4.27
CA GLU A 90 -6.52 -0.05 3.67
C GLU A 90 -6.37 -0.19 2.15
N TYR A 91 -5.79 0.81 1.47
CA TYR A 91 -5.52 0.76 0.04
C TYR A 91 -4.63 -0.42 -0.33
N ASP A 92 -3.55 -0.66 0.41
CA ASP A 92 -2.65 -1.80 0.18
C ASP A 92 -3.37 -3.13 0.40
N SER A 93 -4.23 -3.23 1.42
CA SER A 93 -5.01 -4.44 1.68
C SER A 93 -6.01 -4.74 0.55
N ILE A 94 -6.72 -3.71 0.07
CA ILE A 94 -7.68 -3.83 -1.03
C ILE A 94 -6.95 -4.13 -2.32
N SER A 95 -5.85 -3.44 -2.61
CA SER A 95 -5.02 -3.69 -3.79
C SER A 95 -4.50 -5.13 -3.80
N ASN A 96 -4.04 -5.63 -2.67
CA ASN A 96 -3.63 -7.03 -2.52
C ASN A 96 -4.79 -8.00 -2.70
N ALA A 97 -5.97 -7.71 -2.12
CA ALA A 97 -7.17 -8.53 -2.31
C ALA A 97 -7.63 -8.55 -3.77
N ILE A 98 -7.60 -7.41 -4.47
CA ILE A 98 -7.91 -7.31 -5.90
C ILE A 98 -6.89 -8.09 -6.72
N ASN A 99 -5.60 -7.97 -6.42
CA ASN A 99 -4.57 -8.70 -7.15
C ASN A 99 -4.66 -10.22 -6.90
N GLN A 100 -5.05 -10.65 -5.69
CA GLN A 100 -5.33 -12.04 -5.39
C GLN A 100 -6.60 -12.52 -6.11
N ALA A 101 -7.68 -11.74 -6.10
CA ALA A 101 -8.91 -12.05 -6.83
C ALA A 101 -8.65 -12.15 -8.34
N LYS A 102 -7.92 -11.19 -8.92
CA LYS A 102 -7.48 -11.22 -10.32
C LYS A 102 -6.59 -12.41 -10.65
N LYS A 103 -5.66 -12.80 -9.76
CA LYS A 103 -4.87 -14.03 -9.95
C LYS A 103 -5.75 -15.28 -9.89
N ASN A 104 -6.73 -15.30 -9.01
CA ASN A 104 -7.69 -16.41 -8.91
C ASN A 104 -8.64 -16.47 -10.12
N GLU A 105 -9.02 -15.31 -10.69
CA GLU A 105 -9.79 -15.22 -11.93
C GLU A 105 -8.96 -15.50 -13.19
N ALA A 106 -7.67 -15.12 -13.21
CA ALA A 106 -6.75 -15.43 -14.30
C ALA A 106 -6.37 -16.92 -14.31
N ASN A 107 -6.25 -17.55 -13.14
CA ASN A 107 -6.06 -19.00 -13.02
C ASN A 107 -7.34 -19.79 -13.32
N ASN A 108 -8.51 -19.19 -13.15
CA ASN A 108 -9.81 -19.74 -13.57
C ASN A 108 -10.29 -19.01 -14.82
N GLY A 109 -9.50 -19.00 -15.90
CA GLY A 109 -9.79 -18.30 -17.17
C GLY A 109 -11.22 -18.50 -17.66
N THR A 110 -12.15 -17.71 -17.12
CA THR A 110 -13.58 -17.91 -17.30
C THR A 110 -14.24 -16.57 -17.08
N ASN A 111 -14.67 -15.98 -18.18
CA ASN A 111 -15.61 -14.88 -18.15
C ASN A 111 -16.81 -15.30 -17.27
N PRO A 112 -17.21 -14.52 -16.24
CA PRO A 112 -18.29 -14.87 -15.31
C PRO A 112 -19.65 -15.11 -15.98
N GLU A 113 -19.79 -14.69 -17.24
CA GLU A 113 -20.93 -15.01 -18.11
C GLU A 113 -21.09 -16.52 -18.38
N TYR A 114 -20.00 -17.30 -18.30
CA TYR A 114 -19.97 -18.75 -18.57
C TYR A 114 -19.85 -19.59 -17.30
N ALA A 115 -19.99 -18.98 -16.11
CA ALA A 115 -19.75 -19.65 -14.83
C ALA A 115 -20.86 -20.65 -14.42
N LYS A 116 -22.03 -20.62 -15.06
CA LYS A 116 -23.18 -21.46 -14.69
C LYS A 116 -23.74 -22.17 -15.92
N GLY A 117 -23.92 -23.49 -15.85
CA GLY A 117 -24.47 -24.32 -16.93
C GLY A 117 -23.44 -25.21 -17.65
N THR A 118 -23.92 -25.98 -18.63
CA THR A 118 -23.08 -26.84 -19.49
C THR A 118 -22.60 -26.03 -20.69
N TRP A 119 -21.29 -25.96 -20.88
CA TRP A 119 -20.65 -25.24 -21.97
C TRP A 119 -19.63 -26.13 -22.67
N TYR A 120 -19.58 -26.04 -23.99
CA TYR A 120 -18.61 -26.70 -24.84
C TYR A 120 -17.54 -25.70 -25.25
N ARG A 121 -16.28 -26.00 -24.97
CA ARG A 121 -15.13 -25.19 -25.35
C ARG A 121 -14.37 -25.88 -26.47
N VAL A 122 -14.09 -25.16 -27.55
CA VAL A 122 -13.22 -25.66 -28.62
C VAL A 122 -11.79 -25.19 -28.36
N GLN A 123 -10.89 -26.16 -28.22
CA GLN A 123 -9.49 -25.92 -27.87
C GLN A 123 -8.57 -26.40 -28.98
N VAL A 124 -7.48 -25.67 -29.16
CA VAL A 124 -6.39 -26.02 -30.08
C VAL A 124 -5.13 -26.23 -29.27
N GLY A 125 -4.59 -27.44 -29.31
CA GLY A 125 -3.28 -27.79 -28.79
C GLY A 125 -2.22 -27.66 -29.86
N VAL A 126 -1.17 -26.89 -29.58
CA VAL A 126 -0.01 -26.75 -30.46
C VAL A 126 1.24 -27.20 -29.72
N LYS A 127 1.89 -28.24 -30.25
CA LYS A 127 3.13 -28.83 -29.76
C LYS A 127 4.32 -28.14 -30.45
N ASN A 128 4.50 -26.84 -30.27
CA ASN A 128 5.76 -26.14 -30.60
C ASN A 128 5.76 -24.67 -30.14
N ARG A 129 6.98 -24.12 -30.04
CA ARG A 129 7.43 -22.87 -29.36
C ARG A 129 6.80 -21.53 -29.80
N ILE A 130 5.62 -21.50 -30.42
CA ILE A 130 4.95 -20.24 -30.73
C ILE A 130 4.17 -19.83 -29.47
N ASP A 131 4.85 -19.06 -28.63
CA ASP A 131 4.22 -18.34 -27.53
C ASP A 131 3.47 -17.14 -28.11
N ILE A 132 2.16 -17.27 -28.33
CA ILE A 132 1.32 -16.13 -28.76
C ILE A 132 0.86 -15.28 -27.58
N SER A 133 1.35 -15.53 -26.35
CA SER A 133 1.04 -14.68 -25.20
C SER A 133 1.48 -13.23 -25.43
N GLU A 134 2.49 -13.00 -26.28
CA GLU A 134 2.91 -11.64 -26.68
C GLU A 134 1.91 -10.96 -27.64
N VAL A 135 1.14 -11.72 -28.42
CA VAL A 135 0.15 -11.21 -29.37
C VAL A 135 -1.25 -11.13 -28.73
N GLY A 136 -1.54 -12.01 -27.78
CA GLY A 136 -2.78 -12.09 -27.01
C GLY A 136 -2.80 -11.19 -25.78
N GLY A 137 -2.14 -10.02 -25.83
CA GLY A 137 -2.12 -9.06 -24.72
C GLY A 137 -3.53 -8.81 -24.17
N ASP A 138 -3.70 -9.04 -22.87
CA ASP A 138 -4.93 -8.83 -22.07
C ASP A 138 -6.26 -9.19 -22.77
N ALA A 139 -6.22 -10.12 -23.73
CA ALA A 139 -7.35 -10.47 -24.55
C ALA A 139 -8.27 -11.33 -23.69
N LYS A 140 -9.29 -10.69 -23.09
CA LYS A 140 -10.33 -11.26 -22.21
C LYS A 140 -10.94 -12.60 -22.67
N ASN A 141 -10.75 -12.98 -23.93
CA ASN A 141 -11.37 -14.14 -24.56
C ASN A 141 -10.39 -15.27 -24.92
N LEU A 142 -9.08 -15.10 -24.71
CA LEU A 142 -8.08 -16.12 -25.02
C LEU A 142 -7.53 -16.74 -23.73
N ILE A 143 -7.95 -17.97 -23.43
CA ILE A 143 -7.42 -18.75 -22.31
C ILE A 143 -6.25 -19.57 -22.84
N ILE A 144 -5.06 -19.31 -22.28
CA ILE A 144 -3.82 -20.02 -22.61
C ILE A 144 -3.45 -20.91 -21.44
N GLU A 145 -3.54 -22.23 -21.63
CA GLU A 145 -3.06 -23.21 -20.65
C GLU A 145 -1.78 -23.87 -21.16
N LYS A 146 -0.74 -23.91 -20.32
CA LYS A 146 0.50 -24.64 -20.60
C LYS A 146 0.45 -26.00 -19.91
N ASP A 147 0.53 -27.07 -20.69
CA ASP A 147 0.61 -28.44 -20.15
C ASP A 147 2.06 -28.86 -19.84
N SER A 148 2.23 -29.94 -19.06
CA SER A 148 3.53 -30.50 -18.65
C SER A 148 4.44 -30.87 -19.83
N ASP A 149 3.85 -31.12 -21.00
CA ASP A 149 4.54 -31.60 -22.21
C ASP A 149 4.91 -30.48 -23.20
N ASN A 150 4.96 -29.21 -22.75
CA ASN A 150 5.17 -28.02 -23.61
C ASN A 150 4.12 -27.86 -24.73
N ILE A 151 2.90 -28.34 -24.48
CA ILE A 151 1.76 -28.11 -25.37
C ILE A 151 1.03 -26.86 -24.88
N TYR A 152 0.86 -25.88 -25.78
CA TYR A 152 0.03 -24.71 -25.52
C TYR A 152 -1.39 -25.00 -25.97
N LYS A 153 -2.35 -24.84 -25.05
CA LYS A 153 -3.79 -25.00 -25.32
C LYS A 153 -4.42 -23.63 -25.41
N TYR A 154 -5.06 -23.37 -26.55
CA TYR A 154 -5.75 -22.12 -26.83
C TYR A 154 -7.26 -22.38 -26.92
N THR A 155 -8.05 -21.72 -26.07
CA THR A 155 -9.52 -21.76 -26.17
C THR A 155 -9.98 -20.71 -27.17
N LEU A 156 -10.66 -21.12 -28.24
CA LEU A 156 -11.08 -20.23 -29.33
C LEU A 156 -12.59 -19.89 -29.32
N GLY A 157 -13.39 -20.58 -28.49
CA GLY A 157 -14.83 -20.33 -28.43
C GLY A 157 -15.51 -21.06 -27.27
N HIS A 158 -16.64 -20.50 -26.84
CA HIS A 158 -17.56 -21.05 -25.84
C HIS A 158 -18.93 -21.23 -26.49
N PHE A 159 -19.49 -22.43 -26.42
CA PHE A 159 -20.75 -22.80 -27.07
C PHE A 159 -21.69 -23.44 -26.05
N LYS A 160 -23.00 -23.20 -26.18
CA LYS A 160 -24.01 -23.88 -25.35
C LYS A 160 -24.34 -25.26 -25.89
N ASP A 161 -24.22 -25.44 -27.21
CA ASP A 161 -24.59 -26.66 -27.90
C ASP A 161 -23.37 -27.40 -28.45
N TYR A 162 -23.38 -28.74 -28.32
CA TYR A 162 -22.31 -29.60 -28.83
C TYR A 162 -22.16 -29.50 -30.35
N TRP A 163 -23.29 -29.41 -31.07
CA TRP A 163 -23.29 -29.39 -32.52
C TRP A 163 -22.63 -28.12 -33.08
N GLU A 164 -22.93 -26.97 -32.50
CA GLU A 164 -22.30 -25.70 -32.85
C GLU A 164 -20.79 -25.73 -32.58
N ALA A 165 -20.38 -26.34 -31.47
CA ALA A 165 -18.97 -26.56 -31.16
C ALA A 165 -18.28 -27.52 -32.14
N ASP A 166 -18.96 -28.57 -32.61
CA ASP A 166 -18.43 -29.53 -33.57
C ASP A 166 -18.29 -28.93 -34.98
N GLU A 167 -19.28 -28.14 -35.43
CA GLU A 167 -19.20 -27.37 -36.67
C GLU A 167 -18.06 -26.35 -36.64
N PHE A 168 -17.93 -25.61 -35.54
CA PHE A 168 -16.82 -24.67 -35.36
C PHE A 168 -15.46 -25.39 -35.36
N LYS A 169 -15.35 -26.55 -34.69
CA LYS A 169 -14.15 -27.40 -34.73
C LYS A 169 -13.83 -27.84 -36.16
N LYS A 170 -14.82 -28.28 -36.95
CA LYS A 170 -14.64 -28.68 -38.35
C LYS A 170 -14.16 -27.50 -39.19
N ALA A 171 -14.80 -26.33 -39.07
CA ALA A 171 -14.39 -25.10 -39.75
C ALA A 171 -12.95 -24.70 -39.39
N LEU A 172 -12.57 -24.77 -38.11
CA LEU A 172 -11.20 -24.50 -37.67
C LEU A 172 -10.21 -25.51 -38.22
N ARG A 173 -10.53 -26.81 -38.26
CA ARG A 173 -9.67 -27.83 -38.89
C ARG A 173 -9.43 -27.53 -40.37
N THR A 174 -10.46 -27.06 -41.08
CA THR A 174 -10.35 -26.65 -42.48
C THR A 174 -9.49 -25.40 -42.65
N ILE A 175 -9.73 -24.33 -41.89
CA ILE A 175 -8.96 -23.06 -41.97
C ILE A 175 -7.50 -23.26 -41.56
N MET A 176 -7.25 -24.06 -40.51
CA MET A 176 -5.90 -24.37 -40.04
C MET A 176 -5.19 -25.40 -40.93
N GLY A 177 -5.86 -25.92 -41.97
CA GLY A 177 -5.27 -26.84 -42.94
C GLY A 177 -4.83 -28.17 -42.34
N LEU A 178 -5.44 -28.59 -41.23
CA LEU A 178 -5.11 -29.86 -40.54
C LEU A 178 -5.51 -31.09 -41.36
N ASP A 179 -6.34 -30.90 -42.37
CA ASP A 179 -6.73 -31.95 -43.31
C ASP A 179 -5.65 -32.22 -44.39
N LYS A 180 -4.69 -31.31 -44.59
CA LYS A 180 -3.78 -31.34 -45.75
C LYS A 180 -2.29 -31.43 -45.42
N ARG A 181 -1.90 -31.51 -44.14
CA ARG A 181 -0.49 -31.65 -43.74
C ARG A 181 -0.31 -32.74 -42.68
N LYS A 182 0.59 -33.68 -42.98
CA LYS A 182 1.24 -34.61 -42.03
C LYS A 182 2.13 -33.83 -41.03
N GLU A 183 1.56 -32.92 -40.28
CA GLU A 183 2.25 -32.26 -39.17
C GLU A 183 1.55 -32.68 -37.88
N GLU A 184 2.19 -33.61 -37.17
CA GLU A 184 1.74 -34.26 -35.93
C GLU A 184 1.71 -33.31 -34.72
N ASP A 185 1.85 -31.99 -34.93
CA ASP A 185 2.10 -31.01 -33.88
C ASP A 185 0.91 -30.10 -33.56
N ARG A 186 -0.24 -30.29 -34.22
CA ARG A 186 -1.46 -29.50 -33.99
C ARG A 186 -2.68 -30.38 -33.86
N GLU A 187 -3.35 -30.32 -32.73
CA GLU A 187 -4.57 -31.08 -32.47
C GLU A 187 -5.70 -30.14 -32.05
N ILE A 188 -6.90 -30.32 -32.63
CA ILE A 188 -8.10 -29.57 -32.25
C ILE A 188 -9.12 -30.53 -31.68
N TRP A 189 -9.58 -30.26 -30.46
CA TRP A 189 -10.59 -31.05 -29.77
C TRP A 189 -11.63 -30.14 -29.09
N THR A 190 -12.75 -30.76 -28.71
CA THR A 190 -13.81 -30.10 -27.94
C THR A 190 -13.74 -30.63 -26.51
N VAL A 191 -13.83 -29.73 -25.52
CA VAL A 191 -13.90 -30.07 -24.10
C VAL A 191 -15.24 -29.61 -23.55
N ILE A 192 -15.85 -30.45 -22.70
CA ILE A 192 -17.08 -30.11 -21.99
C ILE A 192 -16.71 -29.55 -20.62
N TYR A 193 -17.29 -28.40 -20.30
CA TYR A 193 -17.24 -27.80 -18.98
C TYR A 193 -18.65 -27.76 -18.40
N LYS A 194 -18.79 -28.14 -17.13
CA LYS A 194 -20.03 -28.01 -16.38
C LYS A 194 -19.75 -27.17 -15.15
N ASP A 195 -20.46 -26.05 -15.01
CA ASP A 195 -20.28 -25.11 -13.89
C ASP A 195 -18.80 -24.71 -13.71
N ASN A 196 -18.12 -24.49 -14.84
CA ASN A 196 -16.70 -24.16 -14.94
C ASN A 196 -15.70 -25.27 -14.54
N GLU A 197 -16.17 -26.47 -14.20
CA GLU A 197 -15.31 -27.63 -14.00
C GLU A 197 -15.25 -28.48 -15.27
N ARG A 198 -14.06 -28.97 -15.62
CA ARG A 198 -13.88 -29.86 -16.78
C ARG A 198 -14.55 -31.20 -16.49
N ALA A 199 -15.55 -31.56 -17.29
CA ALA A 199 -16.18 -32.87 -17.19
C ALA A 199 -15.18 -33.96 -17.61
N SER A 200 -15.12 -35.06 -16.85
CA SER A 200 -14.18 -36.14 -17.12
C SER A 200 -14.53 -36.84 -18.45
N MET A 201 -13.56 -37.50 -19.08
CA MET A 201 -13.79 -38.24 -20.35
C MET A 201 -14.95 -39.24 -20.26
N LYS A 202 -15.24 -39.74 -19.06
CA LYS A 202 -16.33 -40.67 -18.77
C LYS A 202 -17.71 -39.98 -18.81
N ASP A 203 -17.79 -38.79 -18.22
CA ASP A 203 -19.01 -37.96 -18.25
C ASP A 203 -19.31 -37.46 -19.68
N ARG A 204 -18.26 -37.28 -20.49
CA ARG A 204 -18.35 -36.98 -21.94
C ARG A 204 -19.12 -38.06 -22.71
N LEU A 205 -18.81 -39.33 -22.44
CA LEU A 205 -19.42 -40.46 -23.15
C LEU A 205 -20.89 -40.66 -22.75
N GLU A 206 -21.21 -40.43 -21.48
CA GLU A 206 -22.58 -40.52 -20.98
C GLU A 206 -23.47 -39.38 -21.52
N LEU A 207 -22.96 -38.14 -21.61
CA LEU A 207 -23.67 -37.03 -22.27
C LEU A 207 -23.80 -37.21 -23.79
N GLU A 208 -22.75 -37.68 -24.47
CA GLU A 208 -22.78 -37.99 -25.91
C GLU A 208 -23.75 -39.15 -26.22
N SER A 209 -23.93 -40.10 -25.30
CA SER A 209 -24.89 -41.20 -25.42
C SER A 209 -26.35 -40.81 -25.16
N GLY A 210 -26.58 -39.68 -24.47
CA GLY A 210 -27.91 -39.16 -24.12
C GLY A 210 -28.40 -38.01 -25.01
N ALA A 211 -27.55 -37.48 -25.91
CA ALA A 211 -27.97 -36.46 -26.86
C ALA A 211 -28.88 -37.09 -27.94
N PRO A 212 -30.08 -36.54 -28.20
CA PRO A 212 -30.91 -37.04 -29.28
C PRO A 212 -30.12 -36.93 -30.59
N LYS A 213 -29.98 -38.06 -31.29
CA LYS A 213 -29.59 -38.06 -32.70
C LYS A 213 -30.57 -37.13 -33.40
N GLY A 214 -30.07 -36.02 -33.94
CA GLY A 214 -30.84 -35.21 -34.86
C GLY A 214 -31.26 -36.10 -36.02
N ASP A 215 -32.55 -36.43 -36.07
CA ASP A 215 -33.17 -36.98 -37.26
C ASP A 215 -33.28 -35.85 -38.29
N ASN A 216 -32.68 -36.10 -39.45
CA ASN A 216 -32.75 -35.40 -40.75
C ASN A 216 -32.01 -34.07 -40.92
#